data_AF-A0A735YNJ3-F1
#
_entry.id   AF-A0A735YNJ3-F1
#
_cell.length_a   1.000
_cell.length_b   1.000
_cell.length_c   1.000
_cell.angle_alpha   90.00
_cell.angle_beta   90.00
_cell.angle_gamma   90.00
#
_symmetry.space_group_name_H-M   'P 1'
#
loop_
_entity.id
_entity.type
_entity.pdbx_description
1 polymer ?
#
loop_
_entity_poly.entity_id
_entity_poly.type
_entity_poly.pdbx_seq_one_letter_code
_entity_poly.pdbx_strand_id
1 'polypeptide(L)' 'RCMDKKLISGSLDLDVILIILHGSFSGIVKNWLMNPTSYDLYKQAPALVDNVLKMLSPDGSVRQLMPNEQQAEEA' A
#
# COMPACT_ATOMS: atom_id res chain seq x y z
N ARG A 1 -2.57 2.03 18.13
CA ARG A 1 -1.17 1.70 18.51
C ARG A 1 -0.14 1.84 17.38
N CYS A 2 -0.42 1.54 16.10
CA CYS A 2 0.57 1.75 15.03
C CYS A 2 0.86 3.24 14.73
N MET A 3 -0.18 4.08 14.69
CA MET A 3 -0.02 5.54 14.61
C MET A 3 0.72 6.10 15.83
N ASP A 4 0.31 5.70 17.03
CA ASP A 4 0.93 6.15 18.29
C ASP A 4 2.42 5.78 18.38
N LYS A 5 2.80 4.67 17.75
CA LYS A 5 4.19 4.20 17.65
C LYS A 5 4.95 4.76 16.43
N LYS A 6 4.34 5.65 15.64
CA LYS A 6 4.91 6.22 14.41
C LYS A 6 5.37 5.18 13.38
N LEU A 7 4.72 4.01 13.36
CA LEU A 7 5.02 2.93 12.39
C LEU A 7 4.36 3.17 11.03
N ILE A 8 3.33 4.00 11.01
CA ILE A 8 2.60 4.45 9.82
C ILE A 8 2.48 5.96 9.86
N SER A 9 2.29 6.59 8.69
CA SER A 9 2.15 8.05 8.63
C SER A 9 1.03 8.56 9.55
N GLY A 10 1.31 9.60 10.33
CA GLY A 10 0.32 10.23 11.20
C GLY A 10 -0.74 11.04 10.45
N SER A 11 -0.51 11.34 9.17
CA SER A 11 -1.44 12.08 8.30
C SER A 11 -2.34 11.16 7.47
N LEU A 12 -2.38 9.87 7.78
CA LEU A 12 -3.03 8.85 6.98
C LEU A 12 -4.52 8.77 7.33
N ASP A 13 -5.38 8.86 6.32
CA ASP A 13 -6.82 8.59 6.49
C ASP A 13 -7.04 7.09 6.69
N LEU A 14 -7.49 6.70 7.88
CA LEU A 14 -7.63 5.29 8.27
C LEU A 14 -8.75 4.59 7.50
N ASP A 15 -9.84 5.27 7.19
CA ASP A 15 -10.98 4.66 6.49
C ASP A 15 -10.57 4.36 5.04
N VAL A 16 -9.88 5.29 4.39
CA VAL A 16 -9.33 5.10 3.05
C VAL A 16 -8.28 3.99 3.05
N ILE A 17 -7.40 3.94 4.05
CA ILE A 17 -6.36 2.91 4.12
C ILE A 17 -6.93 1.50 4.31
N LEU A 18 -8.00 1.35 5.08
CA LEU A 18 -8.68 0.08 5.26
C LEU A 18 -9.25 -0.44 3.94
N ILE A 19 -9.82 0.46 3.13
CA ILE A 19 -10.31 0.14 1.79
C ILE A 19 -9.16 -0.33 0.88
N ILE A 20 -8.03 0.39 0.89
CA ILE A 20 -6.85 0.03 0.08
C ILE A 20 -6.30 -1.33 0.49
N LEU A 21 -6.10 -1.57 1.80
CA LEU A 21 -5.61 -2.85 2.31
C LEU A 21 -6.53 -4.01 1.93
N HIS A 22 -7.84 -3.83 2.10
CA HIS A 22 -8.83 -4.83 1.73
C HIS A 22 -8.79 -5.12 0.22
N GLY A 23 -8.72 -4.08 -0.61
CA GLY A 23 -8.60 -4.19 -2.05
C GLY A 23 -7.32 -4.93 -2.48
N SER A 24 -6.17 -4.55 -1.92
CA SER A 24 -4.88 -5.16 -2.22
C SER A 24 -4.87 -6.65 -1.91
N PHE A 25 -5.22 -7.05 -0.69
CA PHE A 25 -5.17 -8.47 -0.30
C PHE A 25 -6.25 -9.31 -0.99
N SER A 26 -7.48 -8.80 -1.11
CA SER A 26 -8.54 -9.50 -1.86
C SER A 26 -8.15 -9.68 -3.33
N GLY A 27 -7.56 -8.66 -3.95
CA GLY A 27 -7.06 -8.71 -5.33
C GLY A 27 -5.94 -9.73 -5.52
N ILE A 28 -4.96 -9.77 -4.61
CA ILE A 28 -3.88 -10.76 -4.63
C ILE A 28 -4.44 -12.19 -4.56
N VAL A 29 -5.32 -12.46 -3.60
CA VAL A 29 -5.93 -13.79 -3.42
C VAL A 29 -6.78 -14.16 -4.63
N LYS A 30 -7.60 -13.23 -5.16
CA LYS A 30 -8.38 -13.46 -6.38
C LYS A 30 -7.50 -13.77 -7.58
N ASN A 31 -6.44 -12.99 -7.79
CA ASN A 31 -5.50 -13.21 -8.90
C ASN A 31 -4.85 -14.59 -8.81
N TRP A 32 -4.48 -15.01 -7.60
CA TRP A 32 -3.98 -16.37 -7.37
C TRP A 32 -5.04 -17.43 -7.66
N LEU A 33 -6.28 -17.27 -7.16
CA LEU A 33 -7.37 -18.23 -7.41
C LEU A 33 -7.70 -18.38 -8.90
N MET A 34 -7.58 -17.30 -9.68
CA MET A 34 -7.78 -17.34 -11.12
C MET A 34 -6.69 -18.13 -11.85
N ASN A 35 -5.45 -18.14 -11.33
CA ASN A 35 -4.36 -18.89 -11.91
C ASN A 35 -3.37 -19.40 -10.84
N PRO A 36 -3.68 -20.49 -10.11
CA PRO A 36 -2.90 -20.92 -8.94
C PRO A 36 -1.48 -21.38 -9.27
N THR A 37 -1.18 -21.68 -10.54
CA THR A 37 0.15 -22.10 -11.01
C THR A 37 1.05 -20.92 -11.36
N SER A 38 0.50 -19.70 -11.48
CA SER A 38 1.27 -18.50 -11.83
C SER A 38 2.31 -18.13 -10.77
N TYR A 39 1.98 -18.35 -9.49
CA TYR A 39 2.92 -18.16 -8.39
C TYR A 39 2.48 -18.92 -7.14
N ASP A 40 3.47 -19.26 -6.30
CA ASP A 40 3.25 -19.85 -4.99
C ASP A 40 2.85 -18.76 -3.99
N LEU A 41 1.55 -18.56 -3.80
CA LEU A 41 1.02 -17.55 -2.88
C LEU A 41 1.52 -17.78 -1.46
N TYR A 42 1.65 -19.03 -1.00
CA TYR A 42 2.07 -19.32 0.37
C TYR A 42 3.52 -18.86 0.59
N LYS A 43 4.43 -19.17 -0.34
CA LYS A 43 5.82 -18.71 -0.25
C LYS A 43 5.96 -17.20 -0.42
N GLN A 44 5.11 -16.57 -1.23
CA GLN A 44 5.20 -15.13 -1.50
C GLN A 44 4.44 -14.25 -0.51
N ALA A 45 3.53 -14.81 0.30
CA ALA A 45 2.71 -14.06 1.24
C ALA A 45 3.49 -13.08 2.12
N PRO A 46 4.66 -13.41 2.70
CA PRO A 46 5.44 -12.46 3.49
C PRO A 46 5.86 -11.23 2.68
N ALA A 47 6.41 -11.43 1.47
CA ALA A 47 6.85 -10.35 0.61
C ALA A 47 5.69 -9.48 0.11
N LEU A 48 4.55 -10.09 -0.19
CA LEU A 48 3.34 -9.38 -0.61
C LEU A 48 2.79 -8.50 0.51
N VAL A 49 2.71 -9.03 1.74
CA VAL A 49 2.30 -8.27 2.92
C VAL A 49 3.27 -7.13 3.19
N ASP A 50 4.57 -7.39 3.20
CA ASP A 50 5.59 -6.36 3.43
C ASP A 50 5.50 -5.23 2.41
N ASN A 51 5.33 -5.55 1.13
CA ASN A 51 5.25 -4.54 0.08
C ASN A 51 3.96 -3.72 0.13
N VAL A 52 2.83 -4.33 0.52
CA VAL A 52 1.57 -3.59 0.74
C VAL A 52 1.69 -2.69 1.98
N LEU A 53 2.26 -3.19 3.08
CA LEU A 53 2.40 -2.41 4.32
C LEU A 53 3.43 -1.28 4.21
N LYS A 54 4.48 -1.45 3.39
CA LYS A 54 5.44 -0.38 3.06
C LYS A 54 4.77 0.85 2.44
N MET A 55 3.61 0.69 1.78
CA MET A 55 2.85 1.83 1.26
C MET A 55 2.34 2.76 2.37
N LEU A 56 2.25 2.24 3.61
CA LEU A 56 1.75 2.97 4.77
C LEU A 56 2.86 3.62 5.59
N SER A 57 4.13 3.34 5.27
CA SER A 57 5.26 3.85 6.04
C SER A 57 5.35 5.39 5.94
N PRO A 58 5.85 6.07 6.99
CA PRO A 58 6.01 7.52 6.99
C PRO A 58 6.87 8.06 5.83
N ASP A 59 7.81 7.25 5.37
CA ASP A 59 8.77 7.56 4.30
C ASP A 59 8.20 7.34 2.88
N GLY A 60 6.88 7.16 2.79
CA GLY A 60 6.18 6.41 1.76
C GLY A 60 6.62 6.60 0.32
N SER A 61 6.79 5.46 -0.38
CA SER A 61 6.83 5.37 -1.85
C SER A 61 5.55 5.89 -2.52
N VAL A 62 4.44 6.01 -1.78
CA VAL A 62 3.14 6.48 -2.29
C VAL A 62 3.07 8.01 -2.46
N ARG A 63 4.00 8.78 -1.88
CA ARG A 63 4.01 10.24 -2.06
C ARG A 63 4.24 10.68 -3.52
N GLN A 64 4.65 9.76 -4.41
CA GLN A 64 4.88 10.03 -5.84
C GLN A 64 3.66 9.88 -6.75
N LEU A 65 2.49 9.42 -6.27
CA LEU A 65 1.31 9.26 -7.13
C LEU A 65 0.42 10.51 -7.22
N MET A 66 0.74 11.57 -6.48
CA MET A 66 0.08 12.87 -6.66
C MET A 66 0.99 13.75 -7.54
N PRO A 67 0.49 14.34 -8.63
CA PRO A 67 1.25 15.35 -9.36
C PRO A 67 1.58 16.49 -8.40
N ASN A 68 2.83 16.90 -8.41
CA ASN A 68 3.28 18.08 -7.68
C ASN A 68 2.67 19.30 -8.40
N GLU A 69 1.47 19.74 -8.04
CA GLU A 69 0.86 21.00 -8.51
C GLU A 69 1.52 22.24 -7.88
N GLN A 70 2.85 22.21 -7.74
CA GLN A 70 3.67 23.35 -7.32
C GLN A 70 4.83 23.51 -8.30
N GLN A 71 4.50 23.85 -9.54
CA GLN A 71 5.42 24.46 -10.50
C GLN A 71 4.62 25.22 -11.59
N ALA A 72 3.73 26.10 -11.15
CA ALA A 72 3.02 27.03 -12.01
C ALA A 72 2.78 28.37 -11.31
N GLU A 73 3.80 28.92 -10.66
CA GLU A 73 3.88 30.38 -10.41
C GLU A 73 5.33 30.75 -10.10
N GLU A 74 6.13 30.96 -11.15
CA GLU A 74 7.33 31.84 -11.19
C GLU A 74 8.05 31.64 -12.53
N ALA A 75 7.58 32.37 -13.56
CA ALA A 75 8.36 32.95 -14.66
C ALA A 75 7.45 33.83 -15.53
#